data_AF-A0A6M0HQE0-F1
#
_entry.id   AF-A0A6M0HQE0-F1
#
_cell.length_a   1.000
_cell.length_b   1.000
_cell.length_c   1.000
_cell.angle_alpha   90.00
_cell.angle_beta   90.00
_cell.angle_gamma   90.00
#
_symmetry.space_group_name_H-M   'P 1'
#
loop_
_entity.id
_entity.type
_entity.pdbx_description
1 polymer ?
#
loop_
_entity_poly.entity_id
_entity_poly.type
_entity_poly.pdbx_seq_one_letter_code
_entity_poly.pdbx_strand_id
1 'polypeptide(L)'
;MALAAIKGEKTLAELAQQFDVHPDQITQWLSQLLEGAADVFGSEGRAEPPIPTVDVKILHAKIGQLTLEHDVLEGALSKAGLLSAKR
;
A
#
# COMPACT_ATOMS: atom_id res chain seq x y z
N MET A 1 -8.06 7.68 -16.89
CA MET A 1 -8.02 7.56 -18.37
C MET A 1 -8.59 6.24 -18.89
N ALA A 2 -8.11 5.09 -18.45
CA ALA A 2 -8.60 3.79 -18.94
C ALA A 2 -10.09 3.52 -18.63
N LEU A 3 -10.58 3.93 -17.45
CA LEU A 3 -12.02 3.92 -17.13
C LEU A 3 -12.87 4.80 -18.08
N ALA A 4 -12.34 5.93 -18.55
CA ALA A 4 -13.05 6.80 -19.48
C ALA A 4 -13.10 6.21 -20.91
N ALA A 5 -12.05 5.48 -21.31
CA ALA A 5 -12.05 4.69 -22.54
C ALA A 5 -13.07 3.53 -22.48
N ILE A 6 -13.20 2.84 -21.33
CA ILE A 6 -14.20 1.77 -21.13
C ILE A 6 -15.63 2.32 -21.13
N LYS A 7 -15.85 3.49 -20.53
CA LYS A 7 -17.18 4.12 -20.45
C LYS A 7 -17.71 4.57 -21.83
N GLY A 8 -16.86 4.64 -22.86
CA GLY A 8 -17.23 4.96 -24.24
C GLY A 8 -17.68 6.41 -24.47
N GLU A 9 -17.56 7.28 -23.47
CA GLU A 9 -18.03 8.68 -23.55
C GLU A 9 -17.12 9.57 -24.41
N LYS A 10 -15.90 9.13 -24.70
CA LYS A 10 -14.92 9.84 -25.53
C LYS A 10 -14.15 8.84 -26.40
N THR A 11 -13.84 9.24 -27.62
CA THR A 11 -13.02 8.44 -28.53
C THR A 11 -11.56 8.38 -28.05
N LEU A 12 -10.82 7.35 -28.48
CA LEU A 12 -9.39 7.21 -28.16
C LEU A 12 -8.57 8.44 -28.58
N ALA A 13 -8.94 9.09 -29.69
CA ALA A 13 -8.29 10.30 -30.18
C ALA A 13 -8.52 11.52 -29.28
N GLU A 14 -9.72 11.65 -28.72
CA GLU A 14 -10.05 12.73 -27.77
C GLU A 14 -9.39 12.51 -26.41
N LEU A 15 -9.27 11.25 -25.98
CA LEU A 15 -8.52 10.90 -24.76
C LEU A 15 -7.01 11.13 -24.96
N ALA A 16 -6.49 10.82 -26.14
CA ALA A 16 -5.09 11.09 -26.51
C ALA A 16 -4.77 12.58 -26.43
N GLN A 17 -5.63 13.43 -26.99
CA GLN A 17 -5.45 14.88 -26.89
C GLN A 17 -5.66 15.41 -25.46
N GLN A 18 -6.67 14.92 -24.74
CA GLN A 18 -7.00 15.43 -23.41
C GLN A 18 -5.90 15.15 -22.37
N PHE A 19 -5.26 13.98 -22.48
CA PHE A 19 -4.23 13.56 -21.53
C PHE A 19 -2.81 13.71 -22.09
N ASP A 20 -2.66 14.27 -23.29
CA ASP A 20 -1.38 14.45 -24.01
C ASP A 20 -0.60 13.13 -24.15
N VAL A 21 -1.29 12.06 -24.57
CA VAL A 21 -0.70 10.71 -24.68
C VAL A 21 -0.99 10.09 -26.04
N HIS A 22 -0.06 9.29 -26.55
CA HIS A 22 -0.24 8.61 -27.84
C HIS A 22 -1.41 7.59 -27.78
N PRO A 23 -2.25 7.48 -28.83
CA PRO A 23 -3.37 6.54 -28.88
C PRO A 23 -2.99 5.08 -28.58
N ASP A 24 -1.80 4.63 -29.02
CA ASP A 24 -1.30 3.28 -28.73
C ASP A 24 -1.08 3.01 -27.23
N GLN A 25 -0.67 4.02 -26.46
CA GLN A 25 -0.49 3.89 -25.01
C GLN A 25 -1.85 3.73 -24.31
N ILE A 26 -2.89 4.41 -24.82
CA ILE A 26 -4.25 4.28 -24.31
C ILE A 26 -4.79 2.88 -24.58
N THR A 27 -4.55 2.33 -25.77
CA THR A 27 -4.90 0.95 -26.12
C THR A 27 -4.17 -0.06 -25.23
N GLN A 28 -2.88 0.15 -24.97
CA GLN A 28 -2.10 -0.70 -24.09
C GLN A 28 -2.64 -0.69 -22.65
N TRP A 29 -2.91 0.49 -22.10
CA TRP A 29 -3.50 0.62 -20.75
C TRP A 29 -4.91 0.07 -20.66
N LEU A 30 -5.70 0.18 -21.73
CA LEU A 30 -7.03 -0.42 -21.81
C LEU A 30 -6.92 -1.95 -21.77
N SER A 31 -6.01 -2.54 -22.55
CA SER A 31 -5.76 -3.99 -22.54
C SER A 31 -5.29 -4.46 -21.18
N GLN A 32 -4.34 -3.76 -20.56
CA GLN A 32 -3.84 -4.08 -19.21
C GLN A 32 -4.95 -3.96 -18.15
N LEU A 33 -5.82 -2.96 -18.26
CA LEU A 33 -6.93 -2.80 -17.32
C LEU A 33 -7.97 -3.90 -17.49
N LEU A 34 -8.30 -4.31 -18.72
CA LEU A 34 -9.24 -5.41 -18.97
C LEU A 34 -8.69 -6.76 -18.52
N GLU A 35 -7.40 -7.02 -18.79
CA GLU A 35 -6.71 -8.24 -18.35
C GLU A 35 -6.59 -8.28 -16.82
N GLY A 36 -6.18 -7.16 -16.19
CA GLY A 36 -6.10 -7.04 -14.74
C GLY A 36 -7.46 -7.02 -14.04
N ALA A 37 -8.53 -6.56 -14.71
CA ALA A 37 -9.87 -6.59 -14.14
C ALA A 37 -10.39 -8.03 -13.95
N ALA A 38 -10.03 -8.96 -14.83
CA ALA A 38 -10.35 -10.37 -14.65
C ALA A 38 -9.57 -10.98 -13.47
N ASP A 39 -8.32 -10.56 -13.25
CA ASP A 39 -7.49 -11.00 -12.13
C ASP A 39 -7.97 -10.43 -10.77
N VAL A 40 -8.44 -9.17 -10.75
CA VAL A 40 -8.88 -8.47 -9.54
C VAL A 40 -10.35 -8.73 -9.19
N PHE A 41 -11.24 -8.75 -10.19
CA PHE A 41 -12.69 -8.87 -9.99
C PHE A 41 -13.26 -10.22 -10.45
N GLY A 42 -12.54 -10.98 -11.27
CA GLY A 42 -12.96 -12.32 -11.72
C GLY A 42 -12.52 -13.44 -10.79
N SER A 43 -11.81 -13.12 -9.70
CA SER A 43 -11.35 -14.11 -8.74
C SER A 43 -12.28 -14.23 -7.54
N GLU A 44 -13.35 -15.02 -7.70
CA GLU A 44 -14.02 -15.66 -6.56
C GLU A 44 -13.12 -16.72 -5.85
N GLY A 45 -11.85 -16.84 -6.23
CA GLY A 45 -10.99 -17.94 -5.78
C GLY A 45 -9.48 -17.70 -5.79
N ARG A 46 -8.98 -16.46 -5.94
CA ARG A 46 -7.58 -16.21 -5.57
C ARG A 46 -7.55 -16.28 -4.07
N ALA A 47 -7.14 -17.44 -3.54
CA ALA A 47 -6.67 -17.52 -2.17
C ALA A 47 -5.70 -16.35 -1.99
N GLU A 48 -6.11 -15.40 -1.14
CA GLU A 48 -5.25 -14.33 -0.68
C GLU A 48 -3.89 -14.96 -0.38
N PRO A 49 -2.76 -14.40 -0.87
CA PRO A 49 -1.46 -14.93 -0.47
C PRO A 49 -1.51 -15.04 1.06
N PRO A 50 -1.23 -16.22 1.63
CA PRO A 50 -1.56 -16.51 3.02
C PRO A 50 -1.02 -15.35 3.83
N ILE A 51 -1.94 -14.52 4.37
CA ILE A 51 -1.54 -13.41 5.23
C ILE A 51 -0.71 -14.12 6.29
N PRO A 52 0.59 -13.79 6.44
CA PRO A 52 1.41 -14.46 7.42
C PRO A 52 0.63 -14.33 8.72
N THR A 53 0.24 -15.47 9.30
CA THR A 53 -0.61 -15.49 10.47
C THR A 53 0.16 -14.75 11.55
N VAL A 54 -0.17 -13.47 11.71
CA VAL A 54 0.56 -12.59 12.61
C VAL A 54 0.27 -13.13 13.98
N ASP A 55 1.29 -13.70 14.62
CA ASP A 55 1.13 -14.21 15.96
C ASP A 55 1.02 -13.02 16.92
N VAL A 56 -0.22 -12.64 17.20
CA VAL A 56 -0.57 -11.52 18.08
C VAL A 56 0.05 -11.72 19.47
N LYS A 57 0.30 -12.96 19.91
CA LYS A 57 0.96 -13.23 21.20
C LYS A 57 2.43 -12.82 21.15
N ILE A 58 3.12 -13.11 20.05
CA ILE A 58 4.51 -12.70 19.84
C ILE A 58 4.60 -11.17 19.81
N LEU A 59 3.67 -10.50 19.13
CA LEU A 59 3.63 -9.04 19.12
C LEU A 59 3.39 -8.46 20.51
N HIS A 60 2.42 -8.96 21.27
CA HIS A 60 2.18 -8.48 22.64
C HIS A 60 3.36 -8.73 23.57
N ALA A 61 4.02 -9.89 23.46
CA ALA A 61 5.23 -10.18 24.21
C ALA A 61 6.36 -9.18 23.85
N LYS A 62 6.52 -8.87 22.56
CA LYS A 62 7.53 -7.92 22.10
C LYS A 62 7.23 -6.48 22.54
N ILE A 63 5.97 -6.07 22.52
CA ILE A 63 5.52 -4.77 23.03
C ILE A 63 5.84 -4.66 24.52
N GLY A 64 5.47 -5.67 25.32
CA GLY A 64 5.76 -5.67 26.77
C GLY A 64 7.26 -5.64 27.07
N GLN A 65 8.07 -6.41 26.33
CA GLN A 65 9.53 -6.37 26.45
C GLN A 65 10.08 -4.98 26.15
N LEU A 66 9.68 -4.38 25.02
CA LEU A 66 10.16 -3.07 24.60
C LEU A 66 9.74 -1.96 25.58
N THR A 67 8.53 -2.04 26.15
CA THR A 67 8.07 -1.11 27.20
C THR A 67 8.99 -1.20 28.42
N LEU A 68 9.29 -2.41 28.91
CA LEU A 68 10.18 -2.58 30.06
C LEU A 68 11.61 -2.09 29.76
N GLU A 69 12.15 -2.43 28.58
CA GLU A 69 13.48 -1.96 28.17
C GLU A 69 13.53 -0.43 28.09
N HIS A 70 12.50 0.21 27.54
CA HIS A 70 12.39 1.66 27.47
C HIS A 70 12.35 2.29 28.86
N ASP A 71 11.50 1.79 29.77
CA ASP A 71 11.39 2.29 31.15
C ASP A 71 12.72 2.20 31.91
N VAL A 72 13.46 1.10 31.71
CA VAL A 72 14.79 0.90 32.30
C VAL A 72 15.80 1.90 31.73
N LEU A 73 15.81 2.10 30.40
CA LEU A 73 16.69 3.05 29.75
C LEU A 73 16.38 4.50 30.17
N GLU A 74 15.11 4.89 30.20
CA GLU A 74 14.69 6.21 30.67
C GLU A 74 15.09 6.44 32.12
N GLY A 75 14.90 5.43 32.99
CA GLY A 75 15.35 5.48 34.38
C GLY A 75 16.87 5.57 34.52
N ALA A 76 17.64 4.86 33.69
CA ALA A 76 19.09 4.91 33.69
C ALA A 76 19.62 6.27 33.17
N LEU A 77 19.05 6.79 32.09
CA LEU A 77 19.38 8.11 31.55
C LEU A 77 19.01 9.23 32.52
N SER A 78 17.89 9.10 33.25
CA SER A 78 17.50 10.02 34.32
C SER A 78 18.56 10.04 35.43
N LYS A 79 18.95 8.86 35.91
CA LYS A 79 19.98 8.70 36.96
C LYS A 79 21.35 9.21 36.52
N ALA A 80 21.68 9.05 35.24
CA ALA A 80 22.92 9.55 34.65
C ALA A 80 22.89 11.06 34.36
N GLY A 81 21.74 11.73 34.52
CA GLY A 81 21.58 13.15 34.16
C GLY A 81 21.62 13.40 32.65
N LEU A 82 21.42 12.36 31.83
CA LEU A 82 21.58 12.37 30.38
C LEU A 82 20.24 12.48 29.62
N LEU A 83 19.09 12.50 30.31
CA LEU A 83 17.82 12.87 29.70
C LEU A 83 17.82 14.37 29.35
N SER A 84 18.45 14.70 28.23
CA SER A 84 18.38 16.04 27.62
C SER A 84 17.46 15.98 26.41
N ALA A 85 16.14 15.95 26.65
CA ALA A 85 15.16 16.26 25.62
C ALA A 85 15.07 17.79 25.49
N LYS A 86 15.99 18.39 24.73
CA LYS A 86 15.90 19.81 24.33
C LYS A 86 15.64 19.92 22.83
N ARG A 87 14.36 19.82 22.46
CA ARG A 87 13.61 20.86 21.72
C ARG A 87 12.14 20.48 21.61
#